data_AF-A0A3B0M205-F1
#
_entry.id   AF-A0A3B0M205-F1
#
_cell.length_a   1.000
_cell.length_b   1.000
_cell.length_c   1.000
_cell.angle_alpha   90.00
_cell.angle_beta   90.00
_cell.angle_gamma   90.00
#
_symmetry.space_group_name_H-M   'P 1'
#
loop_
_entity.id
_entity.type
_entity.pdbx_description
1 polymer ?
#
loop_
_entity_poly.entity_id
_entity_poly.type
_entity_poly.pdbx_seq_one_letter_code
_entity_poly.pdbx_strand_id
1 'polypeptide(L)'
;MPKKQAKKPHPPKVAKQQPKKSVVKPKQEVKVKTPKPPTPPKKRLPLEEAISQISTFWPYLLPDGKLYPMKIGIQQDMWQEGKKKSLPIARRRLKACLGSTGHHVDYLALIQLGAFLYDKEGQIAGVVTQSDVEDNLQRLARRNKSNHHVIDCILPLTKNLRMLKNFPHAAKLPGFSHDQRTTY
;
A
#
# COMPACT_ATOMS: atom_id res chain seq x y z
N MET A 1 5.57 -4.72 71.21
CA MET A 1 5.25 -3.28 71.05
C MET A 1 6.44 -2.49 71.59
N PRO A 2 7.32 -1.92 70.74
CA PRO A 2 7.21 -0.54 70.22
C PRO A 2 7.75 -0.44 68.77
N LYS A 3 7.72 0.64 67.98
CA LYS A 3 7.06 1.95 67.97
C LYS A 3 7.01 2.36 66.48
N LYS A 4 5.84 2.82 66.07
CA LYS A 4 5.50 3.54 64.83
C LYS A 4 6.44 4.74 64.63
N GLN A 5 7.02 4.92 63.44
CA GLN A 5 7.39 6.26 62.96
C GLN A 5 7.02 6.41 61.49
N ALA A 6 6.30 7.49 61.21
CA ALA A 6 5.70 7.83 59.95
C ALA A 6 6.47 8.99 59.29
N LYS A 7 6.59 8.90 57.95
CA LYS A 7 6.69 9.97 56.94
C LYS A 7 7.79 11.02 57.09
N LYS A 8 8.47 11.32 55.98
CA LYS A 8 8.36 12.60 55.26
C LYS A 8 9.04 12.55 53.88
N PRO A 9 8.66 13.46 52.96
CA PRO A 9 8.57 13.23 51.51
C PRO A 9 9.79 13.74 50.74
N HIS A 10 9.95 13.21 49.53
CA HIS A 10 10.93 13.65 48.56
C HIS A 10 10.70 15.14 48.20
N PRO A 11 11.74 15.99 48.22
CA PRO A 11 11.58 17.43 48.03
C PRO A 11 11.18 17.78 46.58
N PRO A 12 10.29 18.77 46.37
CA PRO A 12 10.02 19.33 45.06
C PRO A 12 11.21 20.21 44.65
N LYS A 13 11.74 19.99 43.45
CA LYS A 13 12.84 20.79 42.89
C LYS A 13 12.30 22.16 42.51
N VAL A 14 12.47 23.11 43.42
CA VAL A 14 12.11 24.53 43.29
C VAL A 14 12.87 25.16 42.11
N ALA A 15 12.11 25.94 41.36
CA ALA A 15 12.51 26.74 40.21
C ALA A 15 13.67 27.70 40.54
N LYS A 16 14.70 27.68 39.70
CA LYS A 16 15.75 28.70 39.66
C LYS A 16 15.43 29.65 38.52
N GLN A 17 14.82 30.79 38.87
CA GLN A 17 14.65 31.93 37.97
C GLN A 17 16.04 32.50 37.64
N GLN A 18 16.36 32.59 36.35
CA GLN A 18 17.47 33.40 35.85
C GLN A 18 16.93 34.56 35.00
N PRO A 19 17.61 35.72 34.99
CA PRO A 19 17.04 37.00 34.58
C PRO A 19 16.87 37.11 33.07
N LYS A 20 15.77 37.76 32.67
CA LYS A 20 15.40 38.11 31.31
C LYS A 20 16.49 38.98 30.66
N LYS A 21 17.22 38.43 29.69
CA LYS A 21 17.85 39.23 28.63
C LYS A 21 17.00 39.12 27.37
N SER A 22 16.37 40.23 27.03
CA SER A 22 15.74 40.49 25.75
C SER A 22 16.80 40.45 24.65
N VAL A 23 16.85 39.34 23.92
CA VAL A 23 17.55 39.27 22.64
C VAL A 23 16.49 39.09 21.55
N VAL A 24 16.40 40.16 20.77
CA VAL A 24 15.69 40.34 19.50
C VAL A 24 15.48 39.03 18.75
N LYS A 25 14.20 38.70 18.47
CA LYS A 25 13.78 37.62 17.57
C LYS A 25 14.40 37.81 16.18
N PRO A 26 15.23 36.89 15.67
CA PRO A 26 15.33 36.66 14.24
C PRO A 26 14.12 35.84 13.84
N LYS A 27 13.39 36.37 12.86
CA LYS A 27 12.29 35.77 12.10
C LYS A 27 12.44 34.25 12.00
N GLN A 28 11.57 33.49 12.68
CA GLN A 28 11.46 32.04 12.49
C GLN A 28 11.06 31.81 11.03
N GLU A 29 12.05 31.44 10.23
CA GLU A 29 11.85 30.83 8.95
C GLU A 29 10.97 29.60 9.16
N VAL A 30 9.77 29.65 8.59
CA VAL A 30 8.86 28.52 8.52
C VAL A 30 9.65 27.39 7.87
N LYS A 31 10.07 26.40 8.67
CA LYS A 31 10.57 25.12 8.16
C LYS A 31 9.43 24.54 7.33
N VAL A 32 9.46 24.83 6.02
CA VAL A 32 8.74 24.11 4.99
C VAL A 32 9.05 22.64 5.25
N LYS A 33 8.07 21.89 5.76
CA LYS A 33 8.18 20.45 5.89
C LYS A 33 8.31 19.93 4.46
N THR A 34 9.54 19.76 4.01
CA THR A 34 9.83 19.06 2.76
C THR A 34 9.07 17.73 2.84
N PRO A 35 8.16 17.45 1.89
CA PRO A 35 7.43 16.19 1.91
C PRO A 35 8.44 15.06 1.97
N LYS A 36 8.30 14.16 2.95
CA LYS A 36 9.19 12.99 3.05
C LYS A 36 9.20 12.30 1.69
N PRO A 37 10.38 11.90 1.18
CA PRO A 37 10.43 11.18 -0.07
C PRO A 37 9.53 9.94 0.06
N PRO A 38 8.72 9.69 -0.97
CA PRO A 38 7.80 8.58 -0.97
C PRO A 38 8.55 7.27 -0.76
N THR A 39 8.03 6.45 0.15
CA THR A 39 8.69 5.21 0.56
C THR A 39 8.65 4.23 -0.61
N PRO A 40 9.79 3.62 -0.99
CA PRO A 40 9.81 2.67 -2.08
C PRO A 40 8.83 1.52 -1.82
N PRO A 41 8.22 0.96 -2.87
CA PRO A 41 7.24 -0.12 -2.75
C PRO A 41 7.87 -1.28 -2.00
N LYS A 42 7.12 -1.82 -1.04
CA LYS A 42 7.57 -2.96 -0.24
C LYS A 42 7.77 -4.17 -1.17
N LYS A 43 9.01 -4.67 -1.26
CA LYS A 43 9.31 -5.92 -1.95
C LYS A 43 8.54 -7.06 -1.27
N ARG A 44 7.72 -7.78 -2.05
CA ARG A 44 6.94 -8.93 -1.59
C ARG A 44 7.61 -10.22 -2.07
N LEU A 45 7.27 -11.32 -1.41
CA LEU A 45 7.61 -12.65 -1.85
C LEU A 45 7.01 -12.90 -3.25
N PRO A 46 7.68 -13.59 -4.18
CA PRO A 46 7.06 -14.05 -5.41
C PRO A 46 5.77 -14.82 -5.14
N LEU A 47 4.76 -14.67 -6.00
CA LEU A 47 3.45 -15.32 -5.82
C LEU A 47 3.59 -16.85 -5.80
N GLU A 48 4.33 -17.41 -6.76
CA GLU A 48 4.52 -18.86 -6.89
C GLU A 48 5.13 -19.46 -5.62
N GLU A 49 6.14 -18.79 -5.06
CA GLU A 49 6.77 -19.20 -3.80
C GLU A 49 5.79 -19.09 -2.62
N ALA A 50 4.90 -18.08 -2.61
CA ALA A 50 3.87 -17.95 -1.59
C ALA A 50 2.83 -19.08 -1.67
N ILE A 51 2.36 -19.40 -2.89
CA ILE A 51 1.40 -20.47 -3.15
C ILE A 51 2.00 -21.81 -2.75
N SER A 52 3.20 -22.13 -3.23
CA SER A 52 3.92 -23.37 -2.91
C SER A 52 4.09 -23.57 -1.40
N GLN A 53 4.45 -22.51 -0.66
CA GLN A 53 4.58 -22.58 0.79
C GLN A 53 3.25 -22.81 1.51
N ILE A 54 2.18 -22.17 1.06
CA ILE A 54 0.85 -22.37 1.65
C ILE A 54 0.34 -23.78 1.33
N SER A 55 0.43 -24.23 0.08
CA SER A 55 -0.07 -25.54 -0.36
C SER A 55 0.69 -26.71 0.27
N THR A 56 1.97 -26.52 0.64
CA THR A 56 2.77 -27.52 1.36
C THR A 56 2.14 -27.93 2.70
N PHE A 57 1.54 -26.97 3.42
CA PHE A 57 1.00 -27.18 4.77
C PHE A 57 -0.53 -27.20 4.80
N TRP A 58 -1.18 -26.48 3.88
CA TRP A 58 -2.63 -26.34 3.74
C TRP A 58 -3.05 -26.56 2.28
N PRO A 59 -2.93 -27.79 1.76
CA PRO A 59 -3.20 -28.09 0.35
C PRO A 59 -4.65 -27.81 -0.05
N TYR A 60 -5.60 -27.99 0.88
CA TYR A 60 -7.03 -27.78 0.63
C TYR A 60 -7.42 -26.31 0.50
N LEU A 61 -6.59 -25.39 0.99
CA LEU A 61 -6.84 -23.95 0.86
C LEU A 61 -6.55 -23.45 -0.57
N LEU A 62 -5.59 -24.08 -1.25
CA LEU A 62 -5.16 -23.73 -2.60
C LEU A 62 -5.05 -25.02 -3.44
N PRO A 63 -6.17 -25.68 -3.76
CA PRO A 63 -6.16 -26.89 -4.57
C PRO A 63 -5.55 -26.58 -5.94
N ASP A 64 -4.63 -27.45 -6.39
CA ASP A 64 -3.85 -27.29 -7.61
C ASP A 64 -3.05 -25.96 -7.69
N GLY A 65 -2.77 -25.33 -6.56
CA GLY A 65 -2.13 -24.01 -6.51
C GLY A 65 -3.03 -22.86 -6.97
N LYS A 66 -4.33 -23.09 -7.17
CA LYS A 66 -5.28 -22.05 -7.56
C LYS A 66 -5.65 -21.16 -6.37
N LEU A 67 -5.87 -19.88 -6.66
CA LEU A 67 -6.25 -18.88 -5.66
C LEU A 67 -7.75 -18.95 -5.39
N TYR A 68 -8.12 -18.79 -4.12
CA TYR A 68 -9.51 -18.71 -3.67
C TYR A 68 -9.68 -17.58 -2.65
N PRO A 69 -10.85 -16.93 -2.58
CA PRO A 69 -11.17 -15.98 -1.53
C PRO A 69 -11.04 -16.64 -0.16
N MET A 70 -10.10 -16.14 0.65
CA MET A 70 -9.84 -16.69 1.98
C MET A 70 -10.71 -16.01 3.03
N LYS A 71 -11.16 -16.77 4.04
CA LYS A 71 -11.91 -16.20 5.15
C LYS A 71 -11.15 -15.13 5.93
N ILE A 72 -11.90 -14.23 6.54
CA ILE A 72 -11.34 -13.24 7.46
C ILE A 72 -10.74 -13.97 8.67
N GLY A 73 -9.55 -13.55 9.08
CA GLY A 73 -8.86 -14.16 10.22
C GLY A 73 -8.09 -15.45 9.93
N ILE A 74 -8.05 -15.93 8.68
CA ILE A 74 -7.37 -17.19 8.31
C ILE A 74 -5.91 -17.26 8.77
N GLN A 75 -5.20 -16.12 8.79
CA GLN A 75 -3.82 -16.03 9.27
C GLN A 75 -3.69 -16.49 10.72
N GLN A 76 -4.66 -16.15 11.58
CA GLN A 76 -4.64 -16.53 12.98
C GLN A 76 -4.89 -18.03 13.13
N ASP A 77 -5.85 -18.56 12.38
CA ASP A 77 -6.23 -19.98 12.46
C ASP A 77 -5.09 -20.88 11.97
N MET A 78 -4.49 -20.55 10.83
CA MET A 78 -3.31 -21.23 10.31
C MET A 78 -2.14 -21.16 11.30
N TRP A 79 -1.98 -20.03 12.00
CA TRP A 79 -0.92 -19.90 13.00
C TRP A 79 -1.17 -20.77 14.24
N GLN A 80 -2.40 -20.84 14.74
CA GLN A 80 -2.73 -21.71 15.89
C GLN A 80 -2.59 -23.18 15.54
N GLU A 81 -3.03 -23.57 14.35
CA GLU A 81 -2.85 -24.93 13.86
C GLU A 81 -1.37 -25.26 13.65
N GLY A 82 -0.60 -24.34 13.06
CA GLY A 82 0.84 -24.49 12.88
C GLY A 82 1.57 -24.71 14.20
N LYS A 83 1.14 -24.04 15.29
CA LYS A 83 1.62 -24.33 16.64
C LYS A 83 1.21 -25.70 17.14
N LYS A 84 -0.06 -26.09 16.95
CA LYS A 84 -0.60 -27.37 17.42
C LYS A 84 0.06 -28.58 16.73
N LYS A 85 0.32 -28.45 15.43
CA LYS A 85 0.95 -29.48 14.59
C LYS A 85 2.48 -29.34 14.50
N SER A 86 3.07 -28.39 15.21
CA SER A 86 4.51 -28.08 15.18
C SER A 86 5.07 -27.92 13.76
N LEU A 87 4.33 -27.22 12.88
CA LEU A 87 4.72 -27.04 11.49
C LEU A 87 6.01 -26.20 11.38
N PRO A 88 6.94 -26.53 10.47
CA PRO A 88 8.19 -25.82 10.28
C PRO A 88 8.00 -24.50 9.49
N ILE A 89 7.00 -23.69 9.84
CA ILE A 89 6.73 -22.39 9.22
C ILE A 89 6.74 -21.27 10.26
N ALA A 90 7.65 -20.31 10.08
CA ALA A 90 7.74 -19.16 10.95
C ALA A 90 6.52 -18.22 10.74
N ARG A 91 6.00 -17.63 11.82
CA ARG A 91 4.87 -16.67 11.77
C ARG A 91 5.11 -15.52 10.77
N ARG A 92 6.34 -15.00 10.71
CA ARG A 92 6.73 -13.95 9.76
C ARG A 92 6.62 -14.43 8.31
N ARG A 93 6.99 -15.68 8.06
CA ARG A 93 6.94 -16.30 6.73
C ARG A 93 5.50 -16.53 6.30
N LEU A 94 4.66 -17.10 7.17
CA LEU A 94 3.23 -17.28 6.90
C LEU A 94 2.54 -15.94 6.55
N LYS A 95 2.79 -14.90 7.34
CA LYS A 95 2.25 -13.55 7.07
C LYS A 95 2.75 -12.99 5.73
N ALA A 96 4.00 -13.25 5.35
CA ALA A 96 4.55 -12.82 4.07
C ALA A 96 3.92 -13.54 2.89
N CYS A 97 3.67 -14.85 3.01
CA CYS A 97 3.01 -15.65 1.96
C CYS A 97 1.57 -15.15 1.74
N LEU A 98 0.75 -15.13 2.80
CA LEU A 98 -0.64 -14.62 2.73
C LEU A 98 -0.70 -13.17 2.26
N GLY A 99 0.24 -12.34 2.71
CA GLY A 99 0.34 -10.96 2.28
C GLY A 99 0.74 -10.79 0.82
N SER A 100 1.47 -11.74 0.23
CA SER A 100 1.77 -11.72 -1.21
C SER A 100 0.57 -12.16 -2.03
N THR A 101 -0.01 -13.30 -1.66
CA THR A 101 -1.22 -13.85 -2.28
C THR A 101 -2.37 -12.84 -2.30
N GLY A 102 -2.72 -12.30 -1.12
CA GLY A 102 -3.82 -11.33 -0.99
C GLY A 102 -3.55 -9.97 -1.62
N HIS A 103 -2.33 -9.69 -2.07
CA HIS A 103 -2.01 -8.47 -2.81
C HIS A 103 -1.98 -8.67 -4.32
N HIS A 104 -1.99 -9.92 -4.82
CA HIS A 104 -1.91 -10.21 -6.24
C HIS A 104 -3.18 -9.80 -6.99
N VAL A 105 -3.04 -9.38 -8.25
CA VAL A 105 -4.19 -8.90 -9.04
C VAL A 105 -5.23 -10.00 -9.26
N ASP A 106 -4.78 -11.23 -9.53
CA ASP A 106 -5.67 -12.37 -9.72
C ASP A 106 -6.47 -12.68 -8.45
N TYR A 107 -5.85 -12.57 -7.28
CA TYR A 107 -6.56 -12.75 -6.01
C TYR A 107 -7.65 -11.69 -5.82
N LEU A 108 -7.32 -10.41 -6.09
CA LEU A 108 -8.26 -9.31 -5.92
C LEU A 108 -9.45 -9.44 -6.90
N ALA A 109 -9.24 -10.02 -8.09
CA ALA A 109 -10.31 -10.27 -9.07
C ALA A 109 -11.32 -11.34 -8.61
N LEU A 110 -10.93 -12.22 -7.68
CA LEU A 110 -11.81 -13.26 -7.13
C LEU A 110 -12.74 -12.74 -6.03
N ILE A 111 -12.45 -11.58 -5.44
CA ILE A 111 -13.29 -10.99 -4.39
C ILE A 111 -14.49 -10.30 -5.04
N GLN A 112 -15.52 -11.10 -5.34
CA GLN A 112 -16.77 -10.68 -5.97
C GLN A 112 -17.93 -10.93 -5.00
N LEU A 113 -18.95 -10.06 -5.04
CA LEU A 113 -20.13 -10.19 -4.19
C LEU A 113 -20.77 -11.57 -4.39
N GLY A 114 -21.02 -12.30 -3.29
CA GLY A 114 -21.60 -13.64 -3.36
C GLY A 114 -20.59 -14.78 -3.55
N ALA A 115 -19.30 -14.51 -3.76
CA ALA A 115 -18.28 -15.56 -3.82
C ALA A 115 -18.09 -16.24 -2.46
N PHE A 116 -17.79 -17.54 -2.45
CA PHE A 116 -17.54 -18.27 -1.20
C PHE A 116 -16.15 -17.94 -0.63
N LEU A 117 -16.11 -17.77 0.69
CA LEU A 117 -14.89 -17.65 1.46
C LEU A 117 -14.49 -19.02 2.00
N TYR A 118 -13.24 -19.41 1.81
CA TYR A 118 -12.73 -20.71 2.21
C TYR A 118 -11.87 -20.61 3.47
N ASP A 119 -11.98 -21.62 4.34
CA ASP A 119 -11.06 -21.81 5.47
C ASP A 119 -9.82 -22.63 5.08
N LYS A 120 -8.93 -22.83 6.05
CA LYS A 120 -7.67 -23.55 5.89
C LYS A 120 -7.85 -25.04 5.55
N GLU A 121 -9.04 -25.59 5.78
CA GLU A 121 -9.44 -26.94 5.39
C GLU A 121 -10.11 -26.98 4.00
N GLY A 122 -10.25 -25.84 3.32
CA GLY A 122 -10.94 -25.73 2.04
C GLY A 122 -12.46 -25.76 2.14
N GLN A 123 -13.02 -25.56 3.34
CA GLN A 123 -14.45 -25.56 3.58
C GLN A 123 -15.01 -24.14 3.46
N ILE A 124 -16.28 -24.04 3.06
CA ILE A 124 -16.99 -22.76 3.00
C ILE A 124 -17.17 -22.22 4.42
N ALA A 125 -16.54 -21.07 4.69
CA ALA A 125 -16.58 -20.38 5.97
C ALA A 125 -17.34 -19.04 5.91
N GLY A 126 -17.91 -18.71 4.76
CA GLY A 126 -18.72 -17.51 4.58
C GLY A 126 -18.89 -17.14 3.12
N VAL A 127 -19.41 -15.94 2.89
CA VAL A 127 -19.64 -15.37 1.57
C VAL A 127 -19.08 -13.95 1.57
N VAL A 128 -18.50 -13.54 0.44
CA VAL A 128 -18.01 -12.18 0.21
C VAL A 128 -19.20 -11.22 0.26
N THR A 129 -19.11 -10.27 1.18
CA THR A 129 -20.13 -9.24 1.41
C THR A 129 -19.83 -7.98 0.60
N GLN A 130 -20.80 -7.07 0.54
CA GLN A 130 -20.63 -5.78 -0.13
C GLN A 130 -19.46 -4.97 0.47
N SER A 131 -19.30 -5.00 1.80
CA SER A 131 -18.18 -4.34 2.48
C SER A 131 -16.81 -4.92 2.08
N ASP A 132 -16.74 -6.22 1.81
CA ASP A 132 -15.50 -6.86 1.37
C ASP A 132 -15.11 -6.41 -0.04
N VAL A 133 -16.09 -6.25 -0.93
CA VAL A 133 -15.89 -5.73 -2.28
C VAL A 133 -15.42 -4.28 -2.24
N GLU A 134 -16.03 -3.44 -1.40
CA GLU A 134 -15.63 -2.05 -1.23
C GLU A 134 -14.19 -1.92 -0.69
N ASP A 135 -13.83 -2.71 0.32
CA ASP A 135 -12.46 -2.76 0.83
C ASP A 135 -11.48 -3.25 -0.25
N ASN A 136 -11.86 -4.23 -1.05
CA ASN A 136 -11.08 -4.73 -2.18
C ASN A 136 -10.82 -3.62 -3.22
N LEU A 137 -11.84 -2.86 -3.61
CA LEU A 137 -11.70 -1.71 -4.52
C LEU A 137 -10.77 -0.64 -3.94
N GLN A 138 -10.86 -0.37 -2.64
CA GLN A 138 -9.98 0.57 -1.98
C GLN A 138 -8.51 0.08 -1.97
N ARG A 139 -8.29 -1.23 -1.75
CA ARG A 139 -6.95 -1.84 -1.84
C ARG A 139 -6.37 -1.72 -3.24
N LEU A 140 -7.18 -1.94 -4.28
CA LEU A 140 -6.77 -1.82 -5.68
C LEU A 140 -6.38 -0.37 -6.01
N ALA A 141 -7.18 0.61 -5.58
CA ALA A 141 -6.87 2.03 -5.77
C ALA A 141 -5.54 2.43 -5.11
N ARG A 142 -5.27 1.95 -3.89
CA ARG A 142 -3.99 2.20 -3.19
C ARG A 142 -2.80 1.58 -3.92
N ARG A 143 -2.96 0.35 -4.45
CA ARG A 143 -1.94 -0.35 -5.24
C ARG A 143 -1.61 0.43 -6.52
N ASN A 144 -2.62 0.86 -7.26
CA ASN A 144 -2.42 1.61 -8.50
C ASN A 144 -1.74 2.96 -8.24
N LYS A 145 -2.08 3.64 -7.14
CA LYS A 145 -1.39 4.87 -6.72
C LYS A 145 0.09 4.63 -6.42
N SER A 146 0.44 3.54 -5.73
CA SER A 146 1.84 3.20 -5.49
C SER A 146 2.58 2.84 -6.78
N ASN A 147 1.94 2.17 -7.74
CA ASN A 147 2.56 1.80 -9.01
C ASN A 147 2.80 3.03 -9.92
N HIS A 148 1.81 3.91 -10.06
CA HIS A 148 1.98 5.18 -10.80
C HIS A 148 3.07 6.05 -10.19
N HIS A 149 3.15 6.07 -8.85
CA HIS A 149 4.20 6.79 -8.16
C HIS A 149 5.61 6.23 -8.44
N VAL A 150 5.75 4.90 -8.51
CA VAL A 150 7.00 4.23 -8.89
C VAL A 150 7.40 4.56 -10.32
N ILE A 151 6.46 4.59 -11.26
CA ILE A 151 6.71 4.97 -12.66
C ILE A 151 7.10 6.46 -12.76
N ASP A 152 6.37 7.36 -12.09
CA ASP A 152 6.64 8.81 -12.06
C ASP A 152 8.00 9.15 -11.44
N CYS A 153 8.50 8.34 -10.49
CA CYS A 153 9.82 8.54 -9.88
C CYS A 153 10.97 7.87 -10.64
N ILE A 154 10.70 6.88 -11.48
CA ILE A 154 11.75 6.14 -12.22
C ILE A 154 11.94 6.69 -13.65
N LEU A 155 10.95 7.38 -14.22
CA LEU A 155 11.07 8.04 -15.53
C LEU A 155 10.93 9.57 -15.38
N PRO A 156 12.04 10.33 -15.27
CA PRO A 156 11.98 11.78 -15.25
C PRO A 156 11.93 12.34 -16.68
N LEU A 157 10.99 11.93 -17.54
CA LEU A 157 10.83 12.48 -18.89
C LEU A 157 9.42 12.17 -19.41
N THR A 158 8.55 13.19 -19.46
CA THR A 158 7.45 13.37 -20.44
C THR A 158 6.48 14.51 -20.06
N LYS A 159 6.57 15.08 -18.85
CA LYS A 159 5.72 16.25 -18.49
C LYS A 159 6.08 17.55 -19.23
N ASN A 160 7.13 17.58 -20.06
CA ASN A 160 7.53 18.73 -20.89
C ASN A 160 7.21 18.61 -22.38
N LEU A 161 6.36 17.66 -22.82
CA LEU A 161 5.92 17.61 -24.23
C LEU A 161 4.57 18.33 -24.47
N ARG A 162 4.23 19.32 -23.64
CA ARG A 162 3.05 20.19 -23.83
C ARG A 162 3.41 21.68 -23.94
N MET A 163 4.68 21.99 -24.25
CA MET A 163 5.21 23.36 -24.42
C MET A 163 6.04 23.52 -25.72
N LEU A 164 5.83 22.66 -26.73
CA LEU A 164 6.45 22.81 -28.06
C LEU A 164 5.40 22.73 -29.18
N LYS A 165 4.33 23.53 -29.05
CA LYS A 165 3.50 23.95 -30.19
C LYS A 165 3.25 25.44 -30.05
N ASN A 166 4.28 26.24 -30.25
CA ASN A 166 4.20 27.68 -30.53
C ASN A 166 5.55 28.11 -31.13
N PHE A 167 5.76 27.78 -32.40
CA PHE A 167 6.72 28.49 -33.25
C PHE A 167 5.92 29.52 -34.07
N PRO A 168 6.28 30.82 -34.04
CA PRO A 168 5.66 31.84 -34.88
C PRO A 168 6.42 32.01 -36.21
N HIS A 169 5.64 32.34 -37.26
CA HIS A 169 6.03 32.99 -38.54
C HIS A 169 6.99 32.22 -39.48
N ALA A 170 6.91 32.26 -40.81
CA ALA A 170 6.01 32.84 -41.81
C ALA A 170 6.44 32.24 -43.18
N ALA A 171 5.52 32.06 -44.13
CA ALA A 171 5.80 32.24 -45.56
C ALA A 171 4.47 32.16 -46.33
N LYS A 172 4.04 33.34 -46.78
CA LYS A 172 2.89 33.54 -47.65
C LYS A 172 3.34 33.19 -49.08
N LEU A 173 2.79 32.11 -49.64
CA LEU A 173 2.95 31.80 -51.06
C LEU A 173 2.05 32.75 -51.88
N PRO A 174 2.55 33.35 -52.97
CA PRO A 174 1.73 34.18 -53.83
C PRO A 174 0.76 33.29 -54.63
N GLY A 175 -0.47 33.77 -54.74
CA GLY A 175 -1.54 33.10 -55.44
C GLY A 175 -1.30 33.04 -56.94
N PHE A 176 -1.78 31.96 -57.55
CA PHE A 176 -2.20 31.94 -58.94
C PHE A 176 -3.68 31.54 -58.98
N SER A 177 -4.45 32.44 -59.57
CA SER A 177 -5.90 32.40 -59.73
C SER A 177 -6.27 31.72 -61.04
N HIS A 178 -7.37 30.97 -61.01
CA HIS A 178 -8.29 30.60 -62.09
C HIS A 178 -7.74 29.86 -63.33
N ASP A 179 -8.32 28.68 -63.61
CA ASP A 179 -9.46 28.64 -64.54
C ASP A 179 -10.31 27.36 -64.36
N GLN A 180 -11.60 27.50 -64.63
CA GLN A 180 -12.64 26.47 -64.52
C GLN A 180 -12.79 25.67 -65.82
N ARG A 181 -13.68 24.66 -65.75
CA ARG A 181 -14.47 24.07 -66.87
C ARG A 181 -13.72 23.01 -67.72
N THR A 182 -14.29 21.90 -68.21
CA THR A 182 -15.64 21.32 -68.26
C THR A 182 -15.48 19.82 -68.63
N THR A 183 -16.45 18.99 -68.22
CA THR A 183 -16.97 17.74 -68.84
C THR A 183 -16.18 16.98 -69.91
N TYR A 184 -16.11 15.65 -69.75
CA TYR A 184 -16.77 14.70 -70.66
C TYR A 184 -17.39 13.57 -69.84
#